data_AF-A0A9P8ZJA7-F1
#
_entry.id   AF-A0A9P8ZJA7-F1
#
_cell.length_a   1.000
_cell.length_b   1.000
_cell.length_c   1.000
_cell.angle_alpha   90.00
_cell.angle_beta   90.00
_cell.angle_gamma   90.00
#
_symmetry.space_group_name_H-M   'P 1'
#
loop_
_entity.id
_entity.type
_entity.pdbx_description
1 polymer ?
#
loop_
_entity_poly.entity_id
_entity_poly.type
_entity_poly.pdbx_seq_one_letter_code
_entity_poly.pdbx_strand_id
1 'polypeptide(L)'
;MIVMSTQLIGFSIGGIARRFLVDPPSMIWPASLVNTALFNTLHQTQYAGIGDRGGMSRERFFFYAFLGSCPRVLLLVCWIAPDNVPVNQMFGYFHGMGMSLITFDWSQIAYIGSPLATPWWAEMNVGAGFLFFFWFLTPILHYTNTWYAEYMPISSRTSYDNTGGKYNVSRILNDDATLNMAAYKAYSPLFLSTTFALSYGLSFASITSTLVHAFLYFRKQIWLQARRSLHEQPDIHARLMSRYPQVPEWWYVTIFLSMFALFPWYAFIVSLIISFFYVIPIGMIQAITNQQVGLNVITELVIGYWMPGRPVAMMMFKTWGYITMAQALTFTSDFKLGHYMKVAPRAMFFAQVVCTIIAGTVQLGVQAWMFTNIEGMCEDEQKNGFICPNTQVFGTASIIWGVIGPALQFSHGQIYYGLVFFFLAGALAPVITYYLTKLFPTARGTGFIPPASAVNYVPWTIVGFIFQYVIRRRHFAWWAKYNYVLSAALDAGVAVAVIIIFFCLQFPNNGN
;
A
#
# COMPACT_ATOMS: atom_id res chain seq x y z
N MET A 1 11.28 -20.99 3.71
CA MET A 1 11.76 -20.39 4.98
C MET A 1 11.73 -18.86 4.99
N ILE A 2 12.10 -18.15 3.91
CA ILE A 2 12.04 -16.68 3.85
C ILE A 2 10.63 -16.16 4.17
N VAL A 3 9.58 -16.73 3.55
CA VAL A 3 8.18 -16.36 3.84
C VAL A 3 7.82 -16.53 5.32
N MET A 4 8.19 -17.66 5.94
CA MET A 4 7.90 -17.87 7.36
C MET A 4 8.64 -16.87 8.24
N SER A 5 9.92 -16.60 7.94
CA SER A 5 10.73 -15.63 8.65
C SER A 5 10.11 -14.23 8.59
N THR A 6 9.78 -13.73 7.41
CA THR A 6 9.27 -12.36 7.25
C THR A 6 7.91 -12.17 7.93
N GLN A 7 7.03 -13.17 7.83
CA GLN A 7 5.68 -13.11 8.39
C GLN A 7 5.69 -13.25 9.94
N LEU A 8 6.39 -14.25 10.46
CA LEU A 8 6.41 -14.53 11.92
C LEU A 8 7.22 -13.50 12.72
N ILE A 9 8.31 -12.96 12.14
CA ILE A 9 9.01 -11.82 12.76
C ILE A 9 8.09 -10.61 12.83
N GLY A 10 7.23 -10.41 11.83
CA GLY A 10 6.21 -9.35 11.83
C GLY A 10 5.30 -9.43 13.05
N PHE A 11 4.88 -10.62 13.47
CA PHE A 11 4.10 -10.81 14.69
C PHE A 11 4.85 -10.42 15.96
N SER A 12 6.15 -10.66 15.98
CA SER A 12 6.99 -10.29 17.13
C SER A 12 7.10 -8.77 17.27
N ILE A 13 7.32 -8.07 16.16
CA ILE A 13 7.32 -6.60 16.11
C ILE A 13 5.93 -6.06 16.45
N GLY A 14 4.88 -6.66 15.89
CA GLY A 14 3.48 -6.28 16.14
C GLY A 14 3.07 -6.44 17.60
N GLY A 15 3.58 -7.46 18.30
CA GLY A 15 3.38 -7.66 19.73
C GLY A 15 3.89 -6.47 20.56
N ILE A 16 5.08 -5.96 20.23
CA ILE A 16 5.64 -4.76 20.87
C ILE A 16 4.86 -3.50 20.46
N ALA A 17 4.53 -3.38 19.18
CA ALA A 17 3.79 -2.24 18.63
C ALA A 17 2.34 -2.15 19.16
N ARG A 18 1.77 -3.26 19.64
CA ARG A 18 0.42 -3.34 20.20
C ARG A 18 0.15 -2.26 21.26
N ARG A 19 1.11 -2.04 22.16
CA ARG A 19 0.99 -1.01 23.20
C ARG A 19 0.81 0.39 22.62
N PHE A 20 1.42 0.69 21.47
CA PHE A 20 1.34 1.99 20.83
C PHE A 20 0.17 2.13 19.86
N LEU A 21 -0.22 1.03 19.21
CA LEU A 21 -1.13 1.05 18.07
C LEU A 21 -2.52 0.47 18.35
N VAL A 22 -2.67 -0.36 19.39
CA VAL A 22 -3.95 -1.05 19.68
C VAL A 22 -4.59 -0.49 20.94
N ASP A 23 -3.83 -0.35 22.02
CA ASP A 23 -4.39 0.03 23.30
C ASP A 23 -4.96 1.46 23.26
N PRO A 24 -4.25 2.49 22.75
CA PRO A 24 -4.76 3.87 22.77
C PRO A 24 -6.08 4.03 22.00
N PRO A 25 -7.08 4.72 22.57
CA PRO A 25 -8.38 4.93 21.93
C PRO A 25 -8.29 5.84 20.69
N SER A 26 -7.25 6.68 20.60
CA SER A 26 -6.99 7.53 19.43
C SER A 26 -6.60 6.75 18.18
N MET A 27 -6.18 5.48 18.33
CA MET A 27 -5.83 4.59 17.21
C MET A 27 -7.08 3.80 16.80
N ILE A 28 -7.77 4.29 15.78
CA ILE A 28 -9.12 3.83 15.42
C ILE A 28 -9.08 2.65 14.45
N TRP A 29 -8.09 2.60 13.56
CA TRP A 29 -8.01 1.63 12.47
C TRP A 29 -9.31 1.57 11.64
N PRO A 30 -9.59 2.58 10.80
CA PRO A 30 -10.88 2.70 10.12
C PRO A 30 -11.27 1.47 9.27
N ALA A 31 -10.31 0.80 8.62
CA ALA A 31 -10.57 -0.46 7.91
C ALA A 31 -11.11 -1.58 8.84
N SER A 32 -10.61 -1.69 10.08
CA SER A 32 -11.12 -2.66 11.05
C SER A 32 -12.56 -2.38 11.47
N LEU A 33 -13.02 -1.12 11.41
CA LEU A 33 -14.42 -0.76 11.65
C LEU A 33 -15.36 -1.27 10.55
N VAL A 34 -14.89 -1.36 9.30
CA VAL A 34 -15.66 -1.96 8.20
C VAL A 34 -15.94 -3.44 8.48
N ASN A 35 -14.91 -4.20 8.86
CA ASN A 35 -15.05 -5.60 9.26
C ASN A 35 -15.94 -5.77 10.50
N THR A 36 -15.76 -4.91 11.50
CA THR A 36 -16.60 -4.89 12.72
C THR A 36 -18.07 -4.65 12.37
N ALA A 37 -18.35 -3.71 11.46
CA ALA A 37 -19.70 -3.41 11.00
C ALA A 37 -20.31 -4.59 10.24
N LEU A 38 -19.54 -5.27 9.39
CA LEU A 38 -19.98 -6.47 8.69
C LEU A 38 -20.35 -7.59 9.68
N PHE A 39 -19.45 -7.96 10.59
CA PHE A 39 -19.71 -9.05 11.54
C PHE A 39 -20.91 -8.76 12.45
N ASN A 40 -21.03 -7.53 12.94
CA ASN A 40 -22.19 -7.13 13.73
C ASN A 40 -23.48 -7.12 12.90
N THR A 41 -23.43 -6.76 11.62
CA THR A 41 -24.61 -6.83 10.74
C THR A 41 -25.09 -8.26 10.51
N LEU A 42 -24.18 -9.25 10.50
CA LEU A 42 -24.52 -10.65 10.29
C LEU A 42 -24.93 -11.39 11.57
N HIS A 43 -24.51 -10.92 12.76
CA HIS A 43 -24.69 -11.65 14.02
C HIS A 43 -25.55 -10.94 15.08
N GLN A 44 -25.65 -9.60 15.07
CA GLN A 44 -26.35 -8.87 16.13
C GLN A 44 -27.78 -8.48 15.74
N THR A 45 -28.72 -8.83 16.62
CA THR A 45 -30.13 -8.46 16.50
C THR A 45 -30.45 -7.08 17.08
N GLN A 46 -29.59 -6.53 17.95
CA GLN A 46 -29.76 -5.21 18.57
C GLN A 46 -28.56 -4.30 18.31
N TYR A 47 -28.83 -3.11 17.77
CA TYR A 47 -27.80 -2.12 17.43
C TYR A 47 -27.82 -0.98 18.44
N ALA A 48 -26.77 -0.88 19.28
CA ALA A 48 -26.65 0.21 20.25
C ALA A 48 -26.42 1.56 19.55
N GLY A 49 -27.20 2.59 19.92
CA GLY A 49 -26.95 3.98 19.55
C GLY A 49 -27.84 4.59 18.48
N ILE A 50 -28.90 3.91 18.04
CA ILE A 50 -29.87 4.48 17.08
C ILE A 50 -31.23 4.39 17.72
N GLY A 51 -31.75 5.54 18.19
CA GLY A 51 -33.15 5.66 18.58
C GLY A 51 -34.08 5.25 17.43
N ASP A 52 -35.37 5.17 17.72
CA ASP A 52 -36.49 4.64 16.92
C ASP A 52 -36.70 5.23 15.49
N ARG A 53 -35.71 5.91 14.92
CA ARG A 53 -35.78 6.48 13.57
C ARG A 53 -35.82 5.35 12.54
N GLY A 54 -37.01 5.19 11.96
CA GLY A 54 -37.34 4.25 10.91
C GLY A 54 -36.37 4.26 9.73
N GLY A 55 -36.22 3.09 9.12
CA GLY A 55 -35.36 2.84 7.97
C GLY A 55 -35.09 1.35 7.81
N MET A 56 -34.47 0.98 6.68
CA MET A 56 -34.13 -0.40 6.35
C MET A 56 -33.20 -1.05 7.40
N SER A 57 -33.27 -2.37 7.59
CA SER A 57 -32.29 -3.07 8.42
C SER A 57 -30.91 -3.06 7.75
N ARG A 58 -29.82 -3.16 8.54
CA ARG A 58 -28.46 -3.23 7.98
C ARG A 58 -28.29 -4.44 7.06
N GLU A 59 -28.90 -5.57 7.40
CA GLU A 59 -28.89 -6.81 6.60
C GLU A 59 -29.55 -6.62 5.22
N ARG A 60 -30.76 -6.05 5.18
CA ARG A 60 -31.47 -5.79 3.91
C ARG A 60 -30.69 -4.80 3.06
N PHE A 61 -30.15 -3.75 3.68
CA PHE A 61 -29.31 -2.78 2.98
C PHE A 61 -28.03 -3.42 2.42
N PHE A 62 -27.36 -4.26 3.21
CA PHE A 62 -26.18 -5.02 2.79
C PHE A 62 -26.51 -5.88 1.56
N PHE A 63 -27.62 -6.63 1.60
CA PHE A 63 -28.01 -7.51 0.50
C PHE A 63 -28.31 -6.74 -0.79
N TYR A 64 -29.02 -5.61 -0.73
CA TYR A 64 -29.27 -4.79 -1.92
C TYR A 64 -28.00 -4.15 -2.48
N ALA A 65 -27.12 -3.65 -1.62
CA ALA A 65 -25.84 -3.08 -2.06
C ALA A 65 -24.91 -4.15 -2.66
N PHE A 66 -24.90 -5.35 -2.08
CA PHE A 66 -24.16 -6.52 -2.58
C PHE A 66 -24.63 -6.94 -3.97
N LEU A 67 -25.94 -7.01 -4.22
CA LEU A 67 -26.48 -7.30 -5.55
C LEU A 67 -26.22 -6.17 -6.56
N GLY A 68 -26.20 -4.93 -6.09
CA GLY A 68 -25.98 -3.74 -6.91
C GLY A 68 -24.53 -3.50 -7.32
N SER A 69 -23.55 -4.21 -6.75
CA SER A 69 -22.11 -3.95 -6.97
C SER A 69 -21.56 -4.53 -8.29
N CYS A 70 -22.44 -4.89 -9.24
CA CYS A 70 -22.03 -5.52 -10.49
C CYS A 70 -21.21 -4.54 -11.36
N PRO A 71 -20.01 -4.91 -11.83
CA PRO A 71 -19.11 -3.98 -12.50
C PRO A 71 -19.67 -3.51 -13.85
N ARG A 72 -19.80 -2.20 -14.02
CA ARG A 72 -20.00 -1.56 -15.35
C ARG A 72 -18.87 -0.58 -15.61
N VAL A 73 -17.90 -0.97 -16.42
CA VAL A 73 -16.92 -0.05 -16.98
C VAL A 73 -17.59 0.68 -18.15
N LEU A 74 -17.87 1.97 -18.00
CA LEU A 74 -18.35 2.85 -19.08
C LEU A 74 -17.20 3.77 -19.49
N LEU A 75 -16.65 3.60 -20.70
CA LEU A 75 -15.60 4.44 -21.26
C LEU A 75 -16.18 5.32 -22.38
N LEU A 76 -16.47 6.58 -22.06
CA LEU A 76 -17.01 7.52 -23.04
C LEU A 76 -15.94 8.33 -23.79
N VAL A 77 -14.73 8.51 -23.26
CA VAL A 77 -13.79 9.56 -23.77
C VAL A 77 -12.76 9.02 -24.77
N CYS A 78 -12.13 7.87 -24.53
CA CYS A 78 -11.12 7.32 -25.46
C CYS A 78 -11.74 6.79 -26.78
N TRP A 79 -13.06 6.63 -26.83
CA TRP A 79 -13.78 6.27 -28.06
C TRP A 79 -14.00 7.46 -29.00
N ILE A 80 -13.87 8.70 -28.49
CA ILE A 80 -14.17 9.92 -29.27
C ILE A 80 -13.02 10.27 -30.22
N ALA A 81 -11.76 10.00 -29.85
CA ALA A 81 -10.59 10.32 -30.66
C ALA A 81 -9.46 9.28 -30.47
N PRO A 82 -9.61 8.07 -31.05
CA PRO A 82 -8.70 6.95 -30.80
C PRO A 82 -7.28 7.13 -31.35
N ASP A 83 -7.06 7.99 -32.35
CA ASP A 83 -5.74 8.14 -33.01
C ASP A 83 -4.91 9.34 -32.51
N ASN A 84 -5.42 10.13 -31.57
CA ASN A 84 -4.73 11.33 -31.10
C ASN A 84 -3.78 10.99 -29.94
N VAL A 85 -2.47 11.01 -30.22
CA VAL A 85 -1.41 10.63 -29.27
C VAL A 85 -1.46 11.44 -27.97
N PRO A 86 -1.52 12.79 -27.97
CA PRO A 86 -1.74 13.57 -26.75
C PRO A 86 -3.01 13.19 -25.97
N VAL A 87 -4.14 12.98 -26.65
CA VAL A 87 -5.40 12.60 -25.98
C VAL A 87 -5.27 11.23 -25.32
N ASN A 88 -4.66 10.26 -26.00
CA ASN A 88 -4.42 8.92 -25.46
C ASN A 88 -3.39 8.92 -24.32
N GLN A 89 -2.38 9.78 -24.36
CA GLN A 89 -1.44 9.95 -23.25
C GLN A 89 -2.10 10.58 -22.02
N MET A 90 -3.06 11.49 -22.21
CA MET A 90 -3.76 12.15 -21.10
C MET A 90 -4.88 11.27 -20.51
N PHE A 91 -5.70 10.64 -21.35
CA PHE A 91 -6.92 9.92 -20.94
C PHE A 91 -6.82 8.39 -21.01
N GLY A 92 -5.79 7.83 -21.63
CA GLY A 92 -5.61 6.39 -21.78
C GLY A 92 -5.37 5.66 -20.46
N TYR A 93 -5.84 4.40 -20.38
CA TYR A 93 -5.82 3.59 -19.15
C TYR A 93 -4.52 2.78 -18.96
N PHE A 94 -3.93 2.27 -20.04
CA PHE A 94 -2.74 1.39 -19.98
C PHE A 94 -1.41 2.16 -20.02
N HIS A 95 -1.27 3.09 -20.97
CA HIS A 95 -0.05 3.89 -21.18
C HIS A 95 -0.27 5.39 -20.94
N GLY A 96 -1.50 5.79 -20.60
CA GLY A 96 -1.86 7.17 -20.33
C GLY A 96 -1.92 7.49 -18.84
N MET A 97 -2.18 8.76 -18.54
CA MET A 97 -2.35 9.23 -17.16
C MET A 97 -3.74 8.93 -16.60
N GLY A 98 -4.71 8.51 -17.41
CA GLY A 98 -6.03 8.11 -16.96
C GLY A 98 -6.88 9.26 -16.41
N MET A 99 -6.84 10.45 -17.04
CA MET A 99 -7.58 11.65 -16.59
C MET A 99 -9.13 11.55 -16.62
N SER A 100 -9.69 10.34 -16.73
CA SER A 100 -11.13 10.14 -16.60
C SER A 100 -11.58 10.36 -15.14
N LEU A 101 -12.63 11.16 -14.96
CA LEU A 101 -13.10 11.57 -13.64
C LEU A 101 -14.02 10.53 -12.98
N ILE A 102 -14.71 9.70 -13.77
CA ILE A 102 -15.80 8.85 -13.29
C ILE A 102 -15.58 7.42 -13.77
N THR A 103 -15.47 6.51 -12.82
CA THR A 103 -15.62 5.06 -13.03
C THR A 103 -16.70 4.55 -12.08
N PHE A 104 -17.49 3.58 -12.53
CA PHE A 104 -18.44 2.86 -11.68
C PHE A 104 -17.88 1.50 -11.23
N ASP A 105 -16.63 1.20 -11.55
CA ASP A 105 -15.95 0.00 -11.11
C ASP A 105 -15.41 0.19 -9.68
N TRP A 106 -16.06 -0.48 -8.72
CA TRP A 106 -15.64 -0.45 -7.33
C TRP A 106 -14.23 -1.01 -7.11
N SER A 107 -13.77 -1.97 -7.92
CA SER A 107 -12.39 -2.48 -7.82
C SER A 107 -11.35 -1.40 -8.13
N GLN A 108 -11.67 -0.48 -9.03
CA GLN A 108 -10.81 0.66 -9.37
C GLN A 108 -10.88 1.74 -8.30
N ILE A 109 -12.08 2.02 -7.78
CA ILE A 109 -12.31 3.00 -6.70
C ILE A 109 -11.61 2.55 -5.42
N ALA A 110 -11.71 1.28 -5.03
CA ALA A 110 -11.17 0.75 -3.78
C ALA A 110 -9.71 0.26 -3.89
N TYR A 111 -9.04 0.47 -5.04
CA TYR A 111 -7.69 -0.03 -5.30
C TYR A 111 -6.64 0.42 -4.28
N ILE A 112 -6.75 1.67 -3.79
CA ILE A 112 -5.87 2.25 -2.74
C ILE A 112 -6.50 2.19 -1.34
N GLY A 113 -7.40 1.23 -1.14
CA GLY A 113 -8.22 1.08 0.06
C GLY A 113 -9.60 1.74 -0.07
N SER A 114 -10.53 1.35 0.79
CA SER A 114 -11.90 1.88 0.73
C SER A 114 -11.97 3.39 1.08
N PRO A 115 -12.53 4.23 0.19
CA PRO A 115 -12.78 5.64 0.51
C PRO A 115 -13.88 5.79 1.58
N LEU A 116 -14.81 4.83 1.66
CA LEU A 116 -15.85 4.82 2.69
C LEU A 116 -15.27 4.58 4.10
N ALA A 117 -14.06 4.03 4.21
CA ALA A 117 -13.37 3.88 5.50
C ALA A 117 -12.49 5.09 5.84
N THR A 118 -11.92 5.74 4.83
CA THR A 118 -10.86 6.74 4.98
C THR A 118 -11.45 8.11 5.36
N PRO A 119 -10.91 8.84 6.36
CA PRO A 119 -11.41 10.17 6.69
C PRO A 119 -11.20 11.20 5.57
N TRP A 120 -12.20 12.05 5.31
CA TRP A 120 -12.15 13.06 4.23
C TRP A 120 -10.88 13.92 4.21
N TRP A 121 -10.38 14.36 5.36
CA TRP A 121 -9.19 15.19 5.40
C TRP A 121 -7.95 14.45 4.85
N ALA A 122 -7.84 13.14 5.10
CA ALA A 122 -6.76 12.31 4.59
C ALA A 122 -6.95 12.09 3.08
N GLU A 123 -8.19 11.86 2.63
CA GLU A 123 -8.51 11.73 1.21
C GLU A 123 -8.21 13.00 0.42
N MET A 124 -8.59 14.16 0.94
CA MET A 124 -8.30 15.46 0.33
C MET A 124 -6.79 15.69 0.21
N ASN A 125 -6.01 15.26 1.21
CA ASN A 125 -4.56 15.37 1.20
C ASN A 125 -3.91 14.52 0.11
N VAL A 126 -4.41 13.29 -0.06
CA VAL A 126 -4.01 12.36 -1.10
C VAL A 126 -4.48 12.88 -2.47
N GLY A 127 -5.75 13.27 -2.63
CA GLY A 127 -6.26 13.86 -3.86
C GLY A 127 -5.49 15.11 -4.30
N ALA A 128 -5.18 16.03 -3.39
CA ALA A 128 -4.42 17.24 -3.70
C ALA A 128 -2.96 16.96 -4.08
N GLY A 129 -2.30 16.02 -3.40
CA GLY A 129 -0.95 15.58 -3.78
C GLY A 129 -0.96 14.92 -5.15
N PHE A 130 -1.98 14.12 -5.43
CA PHE A 130 -2.16 13.45 -6.72
C PHE A 130 -2.30 14.45 -7.86
N LEU A 131 -3.22 15.41 -7.73
CA LEU A 131 -3.46 16.45 -8.74
C LEU A 131 -2.19 17.28 -9.00
N PHE A 132 -1.47 17.66 -7.94
CA PHE A 132 -0.26 18.47 -8.10
C PHE A 132 0.89 17.71 -8.76
N PHE A 133 1.24 16.52 -8.27
CA PHE A 133 2.42 15.82 -8.77
C PHE A 133 2.17 15.08 -10.10
N PHE A 134 0.98 14.49 -10.27
CA PHE A 134 0.70 13.65 -11.44
C PHE A 134 -0.04 14.38 -12.55
N TRP A 135 -0.97 15.28 -12.24
CA TRP A 135 -1.70 16.00 -13.29
C TRP A 135 -1.08 17.34 -13.67
N PHE A 136 -0.36 17.99 -12.74
CA PHE A 136 0.28 19.27 -13.02
C PHE A 136 1.78 19.11 -13.30
N LEU A 137 2.56 18.54 -12.37
CA LEU A 137 4.02 18.47 -12.51
C LEU A 137 4.47 17.46 -13.57
N THR A 138 3.85 16.28 -13.64
CA THR A 138 4.26 15.24 -14.60
C THR A 138 4.18 15.71 -16.06
N PRO A 139 3.07 16.30 -16.54
CA PRO A 139 3.02 16.80 -17.93
C PRO A 139 4.04 17.91 -18.19
N ILE A 140 4.26 18.80 -17.22
CA ILE A 140 5.28 19.85 -17.35
C ILE A 140 6.66 19.23 -17.55
N LEU A 141 7.07 18.28 -16.71
CA LEU A 141 8.38 17.62 -16.85
C LEU A 141 8.47 16.80 -18.15
N HIS A 142 7.39 16.15 -18.55
CA HIS A 142 7.34 15.33 -19.76
C HIS A 142 7.49 16.17 -21.03
N TYR A 143 6.68 17.22 -21.18
CA TYR A 143 6.68 18.08 -22.37
C TYR A 143 7.81 19.12 -22.40
N THR A 144 8.51 19.36 -21.28
CA THR A 144 9.77 20.11 -21.26
C THR A 144 10.99 19.24 -21.56
N ASN A 145 10.78 17.97 -21.91
CA ASN A 145 11.80 16.97 -22.19
C ASN A 145 12.82 16.81 -21.03
N THR A 146 12.35 16.97 -19.78
CA THR A 146 13.20 16.75 -18.61
C THR A 146 13.55 15.27 -18.52
N TRP A 147 14.83 14.94 -18.32
CA TRP A 147 15.35 13.56 -18.31
C TRP A 147 15.10 12.78 -19.61
N TYR A 148 15.06 13.45 -20.75
CA TYR A 148 14.79 12.83 -22.07
C TYR A 148 13.41 12.15 -22.12
N ALA A 149 12.45 12.69 -21.36
CA ALA A 149 11.13 12.10 -21.18
C ALA A 149 10.29 11.99 -22.45
N GLU A 150 10.48 12.87 -23.43
CA GLU A 150 9.69 12.90 -24.66
C GLU A 150 9.88 11.64 -25.52
N TYR A 151 11.02 10.96 -25.38
CA TYR A 151 11.36 9.75 -26.15
C TYR A 151 10.79 8.46 -25.55
N MET A 152 10.08 8.54 -24.42
CA MET A 152 9.49 7.41 -23.73
C MET A 152 8.03 7.67 -23.36
N PRO A 153 7.21 6.64 -23.11
CA PRO A 153 5.84 6.84 -22.65
C PRO A 153 5.80 7.64 -21.34
N ILE A 154 4.84 8.56 -21.21
CA ILE A 154 4.65 9.37 -20.00
C ILE A 154 4.48 8.50 -18.75
N SER A 155 3.80 7.35 -18.90
CA SER A 155 3.57 6.39 -17.83
C SER A 155 3.88 4.97 -18.28
N SER A 156 4.80 4.32 -17.57
CA SER A 156 5.15 2.91 -17.77
C SER A 156 5.63 2.27 -16.48
N ARG A 157 5.56 0.94 -16.42
CA ARG A 157 6.09 0.10 -15.33
C ARG A 157 7.47 -0.51 -15.66
N THR A 158 7.93 -0.33 -16.91
CA THR A 158 9.20 -0.85 -17.41
C THR A 158 10.26 0.25 -17.49
N SER A 159 11.51 -0.17 -17.58
CA SER A 159 12.67 0.69 -17.82
C SER A 159 13.09 0.66 -19.28
N TYR A 160 13.71 1.74 -19.74
CA TYR A 160 14.09 1.97 -21.14
C TYR A 160 15.59 2.16 -21.32
N ASP A 161 16.09 1.82 -22.51
CA ASP A 161 17.45 2.12 -22.96
C ASP A 161 17.53 3.44 -23.73
N ASN A 162 18.74 3.82 -24.16
CA ASN A 162 18.99 5.05 -24.92
C ASN A 162 18.32 5.10 -26.31
N THR A 163 17.77 3.99 -26.80
CA THR A 163 17.05 3.90 -28.07
C THR A 163 15.53 3.95 -27.90
N GLY A 164 15.04 4.10 -26.66
CA GLY A 164 13.61 4.02 -26.32
C GLY A 164 13.06 2.59 -26.29
N GLY A 165 13.93 1.59 -26.45
CA GLY A 165 13.59 0.18 -26.33
C GLY A 165 13.48 -0.28 -24.87
N LYS A 166 12.88 -1.45 -24.64
CA LYS A 166 12.85 -2.08 -23.31
C LYS A 166 14.27 -2.43 -22.87
N TYR A 167 14.66 -2.00 -21.67
CA TYR A 167 16.02 -2.19 -21.17
C TYR A 167 16.41 -3.67 -21.06
N ASN A 168 17.46 -4.09 -21.77
CA ASN A 168 17.94 -5.48 -21.76
C ASN A 168 18.97 -5.72 -20.65
N VAL A 169 18.52 -6.33 -19.56
CA VAL A 169 19.33 -6.59 -18.36
C VAL A 169 20.45 -7.59 -18.63
N SER A 170 20.22 -8.61 -19.45
CA SER A 170 21.20 -9.67 -19.73
C SER A 170 22.47 -9.13 -20.39
N ARG A 171 22.41 -7.96 -21.03
CA ARG A 171 23.59 -7.30 -21.63
C ARG A 171 24.56 -6.71 -20.62
N ILE A 172 24.10 -6.44 -19.40
CA ILE A 172 24.89 -5.77 -18.35
C ILE A 172 25.21 -6.69 -17.17
N LEU A 173 24.82 -7.96 -17.24
CA LEU A 173 25.09 -8.97 -16.22
C LEU A 173 26.24 -9.87 -16.66
N ASN A 174 27.09 -10.22 -15.71
CA ASN A 174 28.01 -11.33 -15.82
C ASN A 174 27.27 -12.67 -15.61
N ASP A 175 27.92 -13.79 -15.89
CA ASP A 175 27.37 -15.14 -15.69
C ASP A 175 26.97 -15.44 -14.23
N ASP A 176 27.59 -14.74 -13.27
CA ASP A 176 27.27 -14.81 -11.84
C ASP A 176 26.14 -13.86 -11.41
N ALA A 177 25.42 -13.26 -12.37
CA ALA A 177 24.37 -12.27 -12.18
C ALA A 177 24.82 -10.98 -11.45
N THR A 178 26.11 -10.66 -11.50
CA THR A 178 26.65 -9.37 -11.03
C THR A 178 26.72 -8.33 -12.15
N LEU A 179 26.78 -7.04 -11.78
CA LEU A 179 26.87 -5.94 -12.75
C LEU A 179 28.23 -5.92 -13.45
N ASN A 180 28.22 -5.96 -14.79
CA ASN A 180 29.37 -5.66 -15.63
C ASN A 180 29.42 -4.17 -15.99
N MET A 181 30.33 -3.43 -15.34
CA MET A 181 30.44 -1.98 -15.53
C MET A 181 30.88 -1.57 -16.94
N ALA A 182 31.72 -2.37 -17.61
CA ALA A 182 32.20 -2.07 -18.95
C ALA A 182 31.06 -2.26 -19.97
N ALA A 183 30.32 -3.37 -19.87
CA ALA A 183 29.16 -3.63 -20.71
C ALA A 183 28.03 -2.61 -20.48
N TYR A 184 27.81 -2.19 -19.23
CA TYR A 184 26.86 -1.12 -18.89
C TYR A 184 27.20 0.21 -19.59
N LYS A 185 28.46 0.65 -19.49
CA LYS A 185 28.92 1.89 -20.15
C LYS A 185 28.87 1.81 -21.67
N ALA A 186 29.08 0.62 -22.25
CA ALA A 186 29.00 0.40 -23.69
C ALA A 186 27.55 0.31 -24.21
N TYR A 187 26.62 -0.18 -23.39
CA TYR A 187 25.22 -0.34 -23.77
C TYR A 187 24.42 0.94 -23.61
N SER A 188 24.00 1.28 -22.38
CA SER A 188 23.22 2.49 -22.10
C SER A 188 23.00 2.71 -20.60
N PRO A 189 22.87 3.97 -20.16
CA PRO A 189 22.25 4.28 -18.89
C PRO A 189 20.77 3.90 -18.92
N LEU A 190 20.20 3.62 -17.74
CA LEU A 190 18.80 3.23 -17.62
C LEU A 190 17.90 4.46 -17.49
N PHE A 191 16.84 4.51 -18.30
CA PHE A 191 15.83 5.55 -18.29
C PHE A 191 14.51 5.06 -17.70
N LEU A 192 13.83 5.96 -16.99
CA LEU A 192 12.55 5.75 -16.31
C LEU A 192 11.52 6.74 -16.83
N SER A 193 10.28 6.28 -17.04
CA SER A 193 9.16 7.16 -17.40
C SER A 193 8.96 8.27 -16.38
N THR A 194 8.41 9.40 -16.82
CA THR A 194 8.25 10.59 -15.97
C THR A 194 7.43 10.31 -14.70
N THR A 195 6.34 9.55 -14.82
CA THR A 195 5.53 9.14 -13.64
C THR A 195 6.30 8.25 -12.67
N PHE A 196 7.17 7.38 -13.18
CA PHE A 196 7.92 6.44 -12.34
C PHE A 196 9.11 7.12 -11.66
N ALA A 197 9.78 8.06 -12.34
CA ALA A 197 10.79 8.92 -11.74
C ALA A 197 10.19 9.79 -10.61
N LEU A 198 9.05 10.45 -10.86
CA LEU A 198 8.38 11.27 -9.85
C LEU A 198 7.88 10.46 -8.64
N SER A 199 7.43 9.22 -8.88
CA SER A 199 7.09 8.28 -7.82
C SER A 199 8.24 8.01 -6.85
N TYR A 200 9.46 7.79 -7.37
CA TYR A 200 10.63 7.61 -6.51
C TYR A 200 10.93 8.89 -5.72
N GLY A 201 10.84 10.07 -6.36
CA GLY A 201 10.93 11.35 -5.66
C GLY A 201 9.94 11.46 -4.50
N LEU A 202 8.65 11.18 -4.74
CA LEU A 202 7.62 11.19 -3.71
C LEU A 202 7.86 10.14 -2.62
N SER A 203 8.43 9.00 -2.98
CA SER A 203 8.82 7.97 -2.01
C SER A 203 9.96 8.48 -1.11
N PHE A 204 10.96 9.18 -1.64
CA PHE A 204 12.00 9.84 -0.81
C PHE A 204 11.41 10.89 0.13
N ALA A 205 10.47 11.69 -0.37
CA ALA A 205 9.78 12.69 0.44
C ALA A 205 8.94 12.03 1.55
N SER A 206 8.22 10.95 1.25
CA SER A 206 7.33 10.29 2.22
C SER A 206 8.11 9.65 3.38
N ILE A 207 9.31 9.11 3.14
CA ILE A 207 10.17 8.51 4.16
C ILE A 207 10.53 9.53 5.25
N THR A 208 11.11 10.66 4.85
CA THR A 208 11.52 11.74 5.78
C THR A 208 10.32 12.46 6.38
N SER A 209 9.29 12.71 5.57
CA SER A 209 8.04 13.32 6.02
C SER A 209 7.38 12.51 7.13
N THR A 210 7.34 11.18 7.01
CA THR A 210 6.78 10.28 8.03
C THR A 210 7.47 10.45 9.38
N LEU A 211 8.81 10.48 9.41
CA LEU A 211 9.57 10.64 10.64
C LEU A 211 9.37 12.01 11.27
N VAL A 212 9.47 13.07 10.47
CA VAL A 212 9.31 14.44 10.98
C VAL A 212 7.87 14.67 11.45
N HIS A 213 6.88 14.17 10.71
CA HIS A 213 5.47 14.23 11.10
C HIS A 213 5.23 13.48 12.42
N ALA A 214 5.73 12.26 12.56
CA ALA A 214 5.59 11.50 13.80
C ALA A 214 6.27 12.20 14.99
N PHE A 215 7.45 12.79 14.78
CA PHE A 215 8.13 13.56 15.82
C PHE A 215 7.37 14.84 16.20
N LEU A 216 6.81 15.57 15.24
CA LEU A 216 6.12 16.84 15.50
C LEU A 216 4.74 16.66 16.13
N TYR A 217 3.98 15.67 15.69
CA TYR A 217 2.58 15.48 16.12
C TYR A 217 2.44 14.40 17.20
N PHE A 218 3.22 13.32 17.13
CA PHE A 218 3.01 12.14 17.97
C PHE A 218 4.03 11.97 19.11
N ARG A 219 5.13 12.76 19.17
CA ARG A 219 6.17 12.58 20.22
C ARG A 219 5.64 12.50 21.65
N LYS A 220 4.66 13.34 22.01
CA LYS A 220 4.08 13.35 23.36
C LYS A 220 3.30 12.07 23.64
N GLN A 221 2.54 11.60 22.66
CA GLN A 221 1.77 10.35 22.76
C GLN A 221 2.70 9.15 22.84
N ILE A 222 3.74 9.09 21.99
CA ILE A 222 4.76 8.03 22.02
C ILE A 222 5.45 7.99 23.39
N TRP A 223 5.90 9.13 23.90
CA TRP A 223 6.61 9.21 25.18
C TRP A 223 5.73 8.80 26.37
N LEU A 224 4.48 9.25 26.36
CA LEU A 224 3.49 8.93 27.37
C LEU A 224 3.17 7.42 27.35
N GLN A 225 2.94 6.86 26.16
CA GLN A 225 2.62 5.44 26.02
C GLN A 225 3.82 4.54 26.30
N ALA A 226 5.05 5.00 26.07
CA ALA A 226 6.27 4.30 26.47
C ALA A 226 6.45 4.22 28.00
N ARG A 227 5.97 5.22 28.75
CA ARG A 227 6.14 5.31 30.22
C ARG A 227 4.94 4.82 31.05
N ARG A 228 3.73 4.77 30.50
CA ARG A 228 2.51 4.40 31.25
C ARG A 228 2.34 2.91 31.49
N SER A 229 1.82 2.52 32.66
CA SER A 229 1.41 1.14 32.91
C SER A 229 0.17 0.78 32.06
N LEU A 230 0.12 -0.45 31.52
CA LEU A 230 -1.00 -0.99 30.72
C LEU A 230 -2.36 -0.95 31.45
N HIS A 231 -2.36 -0.79 32.78
CA HIS A 231 -3.57 -0.73 33.61
C HIS A 231 -4.29 0.63 33.62
N GLU A 232 -3.67 1.70 33.08
CA GLU A 232 -4.16 3.08 33.20
C GLU A 232 -5.05 3.56 32.04
N GLN A 233 -5.63 2.68 31.22
CA GLN A 233 -6.47 3.10 30.09
C GLN A 233 -7.98 2.98 30.38
N PRO A 234 -8.69 4.10 30.64
CA PRO A 234 -10.11 4.10 31.01
C PRO A 234 -11.07 4.08 29.79
N ASP A 235 -10.68 3.52 28.63
CA ASP A 235 -11.67 3.26 27.56
C ASP A 235 -12.54 2.05 27.96
N ILE A 236 -13.83 2.12 27.64
CA ILE A 236 -14.78 1.04 27.86
C ILE A 236 -14.31 -0.23 27.17
N HIS A 237 -13.70 -0.12 25.98
CA HIS A 237 -13.20 -1.30 25.30
C HIS A 237 -12.04 -1.96 26.04
N ALA A 238 -11.10 -1.17 26.56
CA ALA A 238 -9.98 -1.65 27.37
C ALA A 238 -10.44 -2.25 28.70
N ARG A 239 -11.40 -1.63 29.37
CA ARG A 239 -11.99 -2.14 30.62
C ARG A 239 -12.71 -3.47 30.42
N LEU A 240 -13.40 -3.66 29.29
CA LEU A 240 -14.02 -4.95 28.96
C LEU A 240 -12.96 -6.01 28.61
N MET A 241 -11.88 -5.60 27.94
CA MET A 241 -10.80 -6.49 27.53
C MET A 241 -9.84 -6.89 28.66
N SER A 242 -9.81 -6.15 29.78
CA SER A 242 -8.93 -6.47 30.92
C SER A 242 -9.26 -7.79 31.59
N ARG A 243 -10.48 -8.32 31.40
CA ARG A 243 -10.88 -9.65 31.88
C ARG A 243 -10.16 -10.80 31.17
N TYR A 244 -9.69 -10.57 29.94
CA TYR A 244 -9.00 -11.61 29.18
C TYR A 244 -7.51 -11.63 29.51
N PRO A 245 -6.91 -12.83 29.68
CA PRO A 245 -5.48 -12.94 29.89
C PRO A 245 -4.73 -12.47 28.64
N GLN A 246 -3.76 -11.59 28.84
CA GLN A 246 -2.94 -11.07 27.75
C GLN A 246 -1.97 -12.14 27.23
N VAL A 247 -1.50 -11.92 25.99
CA VAL A 247 -0.44 -12.75 25.39
C VAL A 247 0.87 -12.42 26.12
N PRO A 248 1.56 -13.41 26.70
CA PRO A 248 2.84 -13.18 27.35
C PRO A 248 3.88 -12.67 26.34
N GLU A 249 4.70 -11.69 26.75
CA GLU A 249 5.74 -11.11 25.87
C GLU A 249 6.75 -12.15 25.40
N TRP A 250 7.03 -13.17 26.21
CA TRP A 250 7.97 -14.23 25.86
C TRP A 250 7.53 -15.06 24.64
N TRP A 251 6.23 -15.13 24.31
CA TRP A 251 5.77 -15.81 23.08
C TRP A 251 6.31 -15.10 21.85
N TYR A 252 6.21 -13.78 21.82
CA TYR A 252 6.76 -12.94 20.75
C TYR A 252 8.29 -13.07 20.68
N VAL A 253 8.97 -13.06 21.82
CA VAL A 253 10.44 -13.24 21.88
C VAL A 253 10.84 -14.61 21.34
N THR A 254 10.13 -15.69 21.69
CA THR A 254 10.46 -17.03 21.18
C THR A 254 10.29 -17.15 19.66
N ILE A 255 9.23 -16.56 19.10
CA ILE A 255 9.02 -16.52 17.65
C ILE A 255 10.13 -15.70 16.98
N PHE A 256 10.46 -14.54 17.54
CA PHE A 256 11.55 -13.71 17.03
C PHE A 256 12.87 -14.47 16.99
N LEU A 257 13.30 -15.05 18.11
CA LEU A 257 14.58 -15.75 18.22
C LEU A 257 14.65 -16.99 17.32
N SER A 258 13.58 -17.78 17.26
CA SER A 258 13.53 -18.96 16.39
C SER A 258 13.67 -18.60 14.91
N MET A 259 13.03 -17.53 14.44
CA MET A 259 13.12 -17.09 13.05
C MET A 259 14.41 -16.31 12.75
N PHE A 260 14.93 -15.59 13.74
CA PHE A 260 16.18 -14.84 13.64
C PHE A 260 17.39 -15.77 13.52
N ALA A 261 17.42 -16.86 14.30
CA ALA A 261 18.51 -17.82 14.30
C ALA A 261 18.72 -18.53 12.95
N LEU A 262 17.68 -18.59 12.11
CA LEU A 262 17.74 -19.22 10.78
C LEU A 262 18.57 -18.40 9.77
N PHE A 263 18.78 -17.10 10.01
CA PHE A 263 19.44 -16.20 9.06
C PHE A 263 20.42 -15.24 9.77
N PRO A 264 21.60 -15.70 10.20
CA PRO A 264 22.60 -14.85 10.83
C PRO A 264 23.38 -14.06 9.77
N TRP A 265 22.74 -13.05 9.17
CA TRP A 265 23.38 -12.16 8.21
C TRP A 265 23.33 -10.70 8.69
N TYR A 266 24.45 -9.98 8.55
CA TYR A 266 24.56 -8.59 9.01
C TYR A 266 23.56 -7.67 8.30
N ALA A 267 23.28 -7.87 7.01
CA ALA A 267 22.27 -7.07 6.30
C ALA A 267 20.85 -7.42 6.73
N PHE A 268 20.60 -8.66 7.18
CA PHE A 268 19.31 -9.02 7.76
C PHE A 268 19.04 -8.25 9.05
N ILE A 269 20.04 -8.13 9.94
CA ILE A 269 19.93 -7.32 11.16
C ILE A 269 19.58 -5.86 10.83
N VAL A 270 20.29 -5.25 9.88
CA VAL A 270 20.02 -3.86 9.46
C VAL A 270 18.61 -3.72 8.88
N SER A 271 18.14 -4.68 8.07
CA SER A 271 16.78 -4.65 7.53
C SER A 271 15.71 -4.68 8.64
N LEU A 272 15.92 -5.48 9.69
CA LEU A 272 15.01 -5.53 10.84
C LEU A 272 15.05 -4.24 11.68
N ILE A 273 16.22 -3.61 11.83
CA ILE A 273 16.34 -2.31 12.52
C ILE A 273 15.50 -1.25 11.79
N ILE A 274 15.58 -1.20 10.46
CA ILE A 274 14.74 -0.29 9.65
C ILE A 274 13.25 -0.62 9.88
N SER A 275 12.86 -1.88 9.77
CA SER A 275 11.49 -2.33 9.99
C SER A 275 10.95 -1.90 11.37
N PHE A 276 11.71 -2.17 12.43
CA PHE A 276 11.36 -1.85 13.81
C PHE A 276 11.27 -0.36 14.08
N PHE A 277 12.19 0.43 13.52
CA PHE A 277 12.20 1.89 13.71
C PHE A 277 10.98 2.56 13.08
N TYR A 278 10.57 2.11 11.88
CA TYR A 278 9.49 2.72 11.12
C TYR A 278 8.09 2.18 11.47
N VAL A 279 7.97 1.03 12.14
CA VAL A 279 6.66 0.41 12.43
C VAL A 279 5.76 1.33 13.27
N ILE A 280 6.31 2.04 14.27
CA ILE A 280 5.51 2.91 15.14
C ILE A 280 5.07 4.18 14.39
N PRO A 281 5.98 4.97 13.76
CA PRO A 281 5.58 6.13 12.96
C PRO A 281 4.54 5.80 11.89
N ILE A 282 4.78 4.76 11.09
CA ILE A 282 3.89 4.38 9.99
C ILE A 282 2.58 3.83 10.54
N GLY A 283 2.63 3.02 11.59
CA GLY A 283 1.43 2.47 12.22
C GLY A 283 0.53 3.53 12.83
N MET A 284 1.08 4.58 13.45
CA MET A 284 0.26 5.67 13.99
C MET A 284 -0.43 6.47 12.88
N ILE A 285 0.25 6.71 11.76
CA ILE A 285 -0.36 7.34 10.59
C ILE A 285 -1.47 6.44 10.05
N GLN A 286 -1.17 5.17 9.77
CA GLN A 286 -2.14 4.22 9.21
C GLN A 286 -3.36 4.01 10.12
N ALA A 287 -3.17 3.91 11.43
CA ALA A 287 -4.25 3.72 12.40
C ALA A 287 -5.23 4.91 12.46
N ILE A 288 -4.81 6.10 12.03
CA ILE A 288 -5.62 7.32 12.03
C ILE A 288 -6.17 7.62 10.63
N THR A 289 -5.32 7.50 9.61
CA THR A 289 -5.61 7.93 8.24
C THR A 289 -6.11 6.82 7.35
N ASN A 290 -5.96 5.55 7.76
CA ASN A 290 -6.18 4.38 6.92
C ASN A 290 -5.21 4.28 5.71
N GLN A 291 -4.09 5.03 5.72
CA GLN A 291 -3.09 5.03 4.66
C GLN A 291 -1.75 4.50 5.17
N GLN A 292 -1.22 3.47 4.51
CA GLN A 292 0.07 2.86 4.84
C GLN A 292 1.18 3.44 3.96
N VAL A 293 2.25 3.95 4.58
CA VAL A 293 3.43 4.41 3.86
C VAL A 293 4.35 3.21 3.60
N GLY A 294 4.81 3.04 2.36
CA GLY A 294 5.70 1.95 1.96
C GLY A 294 7.17 2.19 2.33
N LEU A 295 7.87 1.16 2.84
CA LEU A 295 9.32 1.19 3.09
C LEU A 295 10.18 0.60 1.96
N ASN A 296 9.56 0.21 0.85
CA ASN A 296 10.24 -0.44 -0.28
C ASN A 296 11.51 0.33 -0.69
N VAL A 297 11.34 1.62 -0.99
CA VAL A 297 12.41 2.45 -1.56
C VAL A 297 13.55 2.71 -0.58
N ILE A 298 13.29 2.92 0.72
CA ILE A 298 14.40 3.14 1.68
C ILE A 298 15.23 1.87 1.85
N THR A 299 14.58 0.71 1.90
CA THR A 299 15.29 -0.57 2.04
C THR A 299 16.14 -0.86 0.81
N GLU A 300 15.62 -0.56 -0.38
CA GLU A 300 16.29 -0.67 -1.67
C GLU A 300 17.47 0.31 -1.80
N LEU A 301 17.30 1.56 -1.39
CA LEU A 301 18.34 2.60 -1.42
C LEU A 301 19.51 2.25 -0.48
N VAL A 302 19.24 1.83 0.75
CA VAL A 302 20.29 1.49 1.74
C VAL A 302 21.14 0.33 1.26
N ILE A 303 20.51 -0.78 0.84
CA ILE A 303 21.26 -1.96 0.38
C ILE A 303 21.91 -1.74 -0.97
N GLY A 304 21.31 -0.93 -1.86
CA GLY A 304 21.87 -0.60 -3.16
C GLY A 304 23.17 0.21 -3.06
N TYR A 305 23.29 1.11 -2.08
CA TYR A 305 24.56 1.81 -1.80
C TYR A 305 25.58 0.91 -1.08
N TRP A 306 25.12 -0.04 -0.27
CA TRP A 306 26.00 -0.88 0.53
C TRP A 306 26.58 -2.08 -0.24
N MET A 307 25.74 -2.78 -1.01
CA MET A 307 26.10 -3.95 -1.81
C MET A 307 25.54 -3.83 -3.24
N PRO A 308 26.08 -2.88 -4.05
CA PRO A 308 25.67 -2.72 -5.43
C PRO A 308 26.00 -3.95 -6.29
N GLY A 309 25.25 -4.15 -7.36
CA GLY A 309 25.48 -5.23 -8.33
C GLY A 309 24.96 -6.60 -7.90
N ARG A 310 24.16 -6.69 -6.82
CA ARG A 310 23.64 -7.96 -6.28
C ARG A 310 22.11 -7.94 -6.15
N PRO A 311 21.34 -8.27 -7.21
CA PRO A 311 19.88 -8.14 -7.21
C PRO A 311 19.17 -9.05 -6.19
N VAL A 312 19.61 -10.31 -6.08
CA VAL A 312 18.99 -11.28 -5.16
C VAL A 312 19.15 -10.84 -3.70
N ALA A 313 20.35 -10.36 -3.33
CA ALA A 313 20.61 -9.85 -1.99
C ALA A 313 19.73 -8.64 -1.66
N MET A 314 19.53 -7.74 -2.63
CA MET A 314 18.63 -6.61 -2.45
C MET A 314 17.17 -7.05 -2.27
N MET A 315 16.68 -7.97 -3.10
CA MET A 315 15.30 -8.47 -3.01
C MET A 315 15.04 -9.10 -1.64
N MET A 316 15.98 -9.88 -1.11
CA MET A 316 15.88 -10.45 0.24
C MET A 316 15.85 -9.35 1.31
N PHE A 317 16.77 -8.37 1.24
CA PHE A 317 16.84 -7.25 2.18
C PHE A 317 15.53 -6.43 2.21
N LYS A 318 15.00 -6.08 1.04
CA LYS A 318 13.71 -5.41 0.91
C LYS A 318 12.57 -6.24 1.52
N THR A 319 12.56 -7.54 1.25
CA THR A 319 11.51 -8.43 1.77
C THR A 319 11.49 -8.41 3.29
N TRP A 320 12.64 -8.53 3.95
CA TRP A 320 12.72 -8.43 5.41
C TRP A 320 12.43 -7.02 5.95
N GLY A 321 12.93 -5.97 5.30
CA GLY A 321 12.70 -4.60 5.78
C GLY A 321 11.25 -4.14 5.66
N TYR A 322 10.60 -4.43 4.54
CA TYR A 322 9.24 -3.97 4.25
C TYR A 322 8.14 -4.97 4.66
N ILE A 323 8.23 -6.24 4.25
CA ILE A 323 7.13 -7.20 4.48
C ILE A 323 6.95 -7.49 5.97
N THR A 324 8.04 -7.56 6.73
CA THR A 324 7.97 -7.73 8.18
C THR A 324 7.26 -6.56 8.87
N MET A 325 7.48 -5.32 8.42
CA MET A 325 6.75 -4.15 8.94
C MET A 325 5.27 -4.23 8.53
N ALA A 326 5.00 -4.49 7.25
CA ALA A 326 3.64 -4.58 6.74
C ALA A 326 2.84 -5.63 7.51
N GLN A 327 3.44 -6.80 7.76
CA GLN A 327 2.81 -7.85 8.55
C GLN A 327 2.62 -7.47 10.02
N ALA A 328 3.58 -6.76 10.63
CA ALA A 328 3.42 -6.24 11.98
C ALA A 328 2.20 -5.30 12.09
N LEU A 329 1.99 -4.44 11.08
CA LEU A 329 0.88 -3.50 11.04
C LEU A 329 -0.47 -4.22 10.84
N THR A 330 -0.54 -5.17 9.89
CA THR A 330 -1.73 -6.03 9.70
C THR A 330 -2.08 -6.76 11.00
N PHE A 331 -1.08 -7.36 11.65
CA PHE A 331 -1.26 -8.04 12.93
C PHE A 331 -1.81 -7.09 14.01
N THR A 332 -1.27 -5.87 14.13
CA THR A 332 -1.82 -4.89 15.08
C THR A 332 -3.25 -4.44 14.74
N SER A 333 -3.57 -4.28 13.44
CA SER A 333 -4.91 -3.96 12.97
C SER A 333 -5.93 -5.03 13.37
N ASP A 334 -5.54 -6.30 13.27
CA ASP A 334 -6.35 -7.44 13.67
C ASP A 334 -6.52 -7.53 15.20
N PHE A 335 -5.49 -7.21 15.98
CA PHE A 335 -5.62 -7.08 17.43
C PHE A 335 -6.60 -5.96 17.81
N LYS A 336 -6.64 -4.87 17.04
CA LYS A 336 -7.65 -3.81 17.22
C LYS A 336 -9.06 -4.31 16.87
N LEU A 337 -9.21 -5.07 15.79
CA LEU A 337 -10.47 -5.73 15.45
C LEU A 337 -10.94 -6.66 16.58
N GLY A 338 -10.05 -7.50 17.12
CA GLY A 338 -10.33 -8.34 18.29
C GLY A 338 -10.69 -7.54 19.55
N HIS A 339 -10.08 -6.37 19.73
CA HIS A 339 -10.39 -5.44 20.82
C HIS A 339 -11.82 -4.83 20.69
N TYR A 340 -12.27 -4.58 19.47
CA TYR A 340 -13.65 -4.16 19.19
C TYR A 340 -14.66 -5.29 19.40
N MET A 341 -14.38 -6.47 18.86
CA MET A 341 -15.25 -7.65 18.90
C MET A 341 -15.21 -8.46 20.20
N LYS A 342 -14.34 -8.09 21.15
CA LYS A 342 -14.16 -8.77 22.45
C LYS A 342 -13.69 -10.22 22.34
N VAL A 343 -12.79 -10.48 21.38
CA VAL A 343 -12.15 -11.78 21.20
C VAL A 343 -10.92 -11.90 22.09
N ALA A 344 -10.74 -13.04 22.76
CA ALA A 344 -9.60 -13.27 23.65
C ALA A 344 -8.24 -13.13 22.92
N PRO A 345 -7.29 -12.31 23.42
CA PRO A 345 -6.00 -12.05 22.75
C PRO A 345 -5.15 -13.29 22.46
N ARG A 346 -5.16 -14.29 23.37
CA ARG A 346 -4.42 -15.54 23.19
C ARG A 346 -4.98 -16.39 22.05
N ALA A 347 -6.30 -16.43 21.90
CA ALA A 347 -6.95 -17.15 20.81
C ALA A 347 -6.63 -16.48 19.46
N MET A 348 -6.69 -15.14 19.41
CA MET A 348 -6.28 -14.37 18.22
C MET A 348 -4.83 -14.68 17.81
N PHE A 349 -3.90 -14.66 18.77
CA PHE A 349 -2.50 -14.97 18.51
C PHE A 349 -2.31 -16.36 17.89
N PHE A 350 -2.86 -17.42 18.49
CA PHE A 350 -2.71 -18.78 17.96
C PHE A 350 -3.38 -18.94 16.60
N ALA A 351 -4.59 -18.40 16.43
CA ALA A 351 -5.29 -18.43 15.16
C ALA A 351 -4.44 -17.79 14.05
N GLN A 352 -3.88 -16.61 14.30
CA GLN A 352 -3.03 -15.92 13.32
C GLN A 352 -1.72 -16.68 13.03
N VAL A 353 -1.04 -17.19 14.05
CA VAL A 353 0.22 -17.94 13.87
C VAL A 353 -0.03 -19.21 13.05
N VAL A 354 -1.03 -20.02 13.41
CA VAL A 354 -1.35 -21.26 12.70
C VAL A 354 -1.83 -20.97 11.28
N CYS A 355 -2.76 -20.04 11.10
CA CYS A 355 -3.26 -19.68 9.77
C CYS A 355 -2.16 -19.12 8.87
N THR A 356 -1.19 -18.38 9.41
CA THR A 356 -0.06 -17.84 8.63
C THR A 356 0.90 -18.92 8.19
N ILE A 357 1.17 -19.92 9.04
CA ILE A 357 2.00 -21.07 8.67
C ILE A 357 1.32 -21.87 7.55
N ILE A 358 0.01 -22.11 7.66
CA ILE A 358 -0.76 -22.82 6.63
C ILE A 358 -0.78 -22.00 5.34
N ALA A 359 -1.22 -20.74 5.39
CA ALA A 359 -1.34 -19.86 4.23
C ALA A 359 0.01 -19.66 3.54
N GLY A 360 1.09 -19.40 4.28
CA GLY A 360 2.43 -19.24 3.71
C GLY A 360 2.95 -20.51 3.02
N THR A 361 2.61 -21.69 3.54
CA THR A 361 3.00 -22.98 2.93
C THR A 361 2.18 -23.27 1.68
N VAL A 362 0.85 -23.11 1.77
CA VAL A 362 -0.07 -23.35 0.66
C VAL A 362 0.21 -22.38 -0.49
N GLN A 363 0.43 -21.10 -0.20
CA GLN A 363 0.72 -20.10 -1.23
C GLN A 363 2.03 -20.39 -1.97
N LEU A 364 3.07 -20.85 -1.26
CA LEU A 364 4.31 -21.31 -1.90
C LEU A 364 4.10 -22.57 -2.75
N GLY A 365 3.28 -23.52 -2.27
CA GLY A 365 2.92 -24.73 -3.02
C GLY A 365 2.16 -24.42 -4.31
N VAL A 366 1.15 -23.56 -4.23
CA VAL A 366 0.37 -23.09 -5.40
C VAL A 366 1.28 -22.32 -6.35
N GLN A 367 2.16 -21.44 -5.86
CA GLN A 367 3.12 -20.73 -6.69
C GLN A 367 4.07 -21.69 -7.41
N ALA A 368 4.60 -22.71 -6.73
CA ALA A 368 5.46 -23.70 -7.35
C ALA A 368 4.72 -24.49 -8.44
N TRP A 369 3.48 -24.92 -8.15
CA TRP A 369 2.62 -25.60 -9.12
C TRP A 369 2.32 -24.71 -10.34
N MET A 370 2.07 -23.43 -10.12
CA MET A 370 1.82 -22.43 -11.15
C MET A 370 2.98 -22.35 -12.14
N PHE A 371 4.22 -22.24 -11.66
CA PHE A 371 5.41 -22.17 -12.52
C PHE A 371 5.68 -23.45 -13.32
N THR A 372 5.25 -24.62 -12.84
CA THR A 372 5.46 -25.90 -13.56
C THR A 372 4.36 -26.23 -14.55
N ASN A 373 3.15 -25.70 -14.37
CA ASN A 373 1.97 -26.11 -15.17
C ASN A 373 1.48 -25.03 -16.13
N ILE A 374 1.82 -23.75 -15.92
CA ILE A 374 1.39 -22.66 -16.79
C ILE A 374 2.59 -22.22 -17.63
N GLU A 375 2.63 -22.67 -18.88
CA GLU A 375 3.63 -22.27 -19.87
C GLU A 375 3.53 -20.77 -20.15
N GLY A 376 4.64 -20.04 -20.26
CA GLY A 376 4.67 -18.60 -20.61
C GLY A 376 4.11 -17.67 -19.53
N MET A 377 4.18 -18.05 -18.24
CA MET A 377 3.70 -17.21 -17.14
C MET A 377 4.42 -15.85 -17.09
N CYS A 378 3.66 -14.78 -16.82
CA CYS A 378 4.14 -13.39 -16.76
C CYS A 378 4.54 -12.76 -18.11
N GLU A 379 4.35 -13.46 -19.23
CA GLU A 379 4.48 -12.90 -20.58
C GLU A 379 3.22 -12.08 -20.95
N ASP A 380 3.42 -11.02 -21.74
CA ASP A 380 2.33 -10.11 -22.12
C ASP A 380 1.30 -10.79 -23.04
N GLU A 381 1.70 -11.83 -23.78
CA GLU A 381 0.86 -12.60 -24.72
C GLU A 381 0.34 -13.92 -24.12
N GLN A 382 0.39 -14.08 -22.79
CA GLN A 382 -0.08 -15.31 -22.16
C GLN A 382 -1.57 -15.56 -22.46
N LYS A 383 -1.88 -16.71 -23.08
CA LYS A 383 -3.23 -17.12 -23.51
C LYS A 383 -4.30 -16.94 -22.43
N ASN A 384 -3.96 -17.25 -21.18
CA ASN A 384 -4.88 -17.20 -20.06
C ASN A 384 -4.85 -15.87 -19.27
N GLY A 385 -4.12 -14.86 -19.75
CA GLY A 385 -4.04 -13.56 -19.10
C GLY A 385 -3.32 -13.55 -17.75
N PHE A 386 -2.48 -14.57 -17.46
CA PHE A 386 -1.60 -14.59 -16.28
C PHE A 386 -0.41 -13.63 -16.43
N ILE A 387 -0.72 -12.35 -16.59
CA ILE A 387 0.24 -11.25 -16.57
C ILE A 387 0.59 -10.92 -15.11
N CYS A 388 1.87 -10.61 -14.85
CA CYS A 388 2.38 -10.44 -13.47
C CYS A 388 2.80 -8.99 -13.19
N PRO A 389 1.89 -8.00 -13.20
CA PRO A 389 2.25 -6.59 -13.15
C PRO A 389 2.99 -6.19 -11.86
N ASN A 390 2.56 -6.72 -10.70
CA ASN A 390 3.22 -6.44 -9.42
C ASN A 390 4.61 -7.08 -9.36
N THR A 391 4.75 -8.31 -9.87
CA THR A 391 6.04 -9.02 -9.93
C THR A 391 6.99 -8.33 -10.89
N GLN A 392 6.50 -7.84 -12.04
CA GLN A 392 7.28 -7.06 -12.98
C GLN A 392 7.81 -5.78 -12.34
N VAL A 393 7.00 -5.03 -11.58
CA VAL A 393 7.49 -3.83 -10.85
C VAL A 393 8.55 -4.22 -9.82
N PHE A 394 8.36 -5.33 -9.11
CA PHE A 394 9.35 -5.83 -8.15
C PHE A 394 10.67 -6.24 -8.83
N GLY A 395 10.59 -6.85 -10.02
CA GLY A 395 11.73 -7.19 -10.87
C GLY A 395 12.43 -5.96 -11.44
N THR A 396 11.69 -5.00 -11.99
CA THR A 396 12.22 -3.72 -12.47
C THR A 396 12.94 -2.97 -11.34
N ALA A 397 12.35 -2.94 -10.14
CA ALA A 397 13.00 -2.38 -8.96
C ALA A 397 14.30 -3.14 -8.61
N SER A 398 14.33 -4.47 -8.77
CA SER A 398 15.54 -5.29 -8.58
C SER A 398 16.72 -4.84 -9.44
N ILE A 399 16.43 -4.43 -10.68
CA ILE A 399 17.41 -3.98 -11.66
C ILE A 399 17.89 -2.57 -11.30
N ILE A 400 16.95 -1.66 -11.04
CA ILE A 400 17.21 -0.25 -10.72
C ILE A 400 18.08 -0.15 -9.47
N TRP A 401 17.66 -0.78 -8.38
CA TRP A 401 18.24 -0.60 -7.06
C TRP A 401 19.30 -1.64 -6.71
N GLY A 402 19.23 -2.82 -7.30
CA GLY A 402 20.09 -3.96 -6.97
C GLY A 402 21.24 -4.14 -7.96
N VAL A 403 20.93 -4.24 -9.26
CA VAL A 403 21.94 -4.44 -10.32
C VAL A 403 22.71 -3.15 -10.59
N ILE A 404 22.04 -2.11 -11.07
CA ILE A 404 22.67 -0.83 -11.43
C ILE A 404 23.05 -0.07 -10.15
N GLY A 405 22.12 -0.06 -9.20
CA GLY A 405 22.31 0.58 -7.90
C GLY A 405 22.12 2.10 -7.94
N PRO A 406 21.83 2.71 -6.79
CA PRO A 406 21.52 4.12 -6.69
C PRO A 406 22.70 5.05 -7.02
N ALA A 407 23.94 4.56 -6.89
CA ALA A 407 25.14 5.31 -7.21
C ALA A 407 25.21 5.74 -8.70
N LEU A 408 24.67 4.93 -9.60
CA LEU A 408 24.67 5.19 -11.05
C LEU A 408 23.43 5.94 -11.54
N GLN A 409 22.47 6.26 -10.67
CA GLN A 409 21.23 6.93 -11.07
C GLN A 409 20.93 8.19 -10.28
N PHE A 410 21.16 8.16 -8.98
CA PHE A 410 20.72 9.20 -8.04
C PHE A 410 21.89 9.94 -7.37
N SER A 411 23.14 9.60 -7.67
CA SER A 411 24.31 10.34 -7.14
C SER A 411 24.67 11.57 -7.96
N HIS A 412 25.53 12.43 -7.42
CA HIS A 412 25.95 13.66 -8.07
C HIS A 412 26.49 13.39 -9.49
N GLY A 413 26.00 14.14 -10.47
CA GLY A 413 26.35 13.98 -11.89
C GLY A 413 25.51 12.96 -12.66
N GLN A 414 24.55 12.28 -12.00
CA GLN A 414 23.61 11.37 -12.66
C GLN A 414 22.27 12.05 -12.99
N ILE A 415 21.54 11.47 -13.94
CA ILE A 415 20.30 12.02 -14.52
C ILE A 415 19.26 12.36 -13.45
N TYR A 416 19.07 11.47 -12.47
CA TYR A 416 18.00 11.56 -11.48
C TYR A 416 18.45 12.16 -10.14
N TYR A 417 19.65 12.76 -10.07
CA TYR A 417 20.19 13.38 -8.85
C TYR A 417 19.21 14.39 -8.20
N GLY A 418 18.47 15.14 -9.02
CA GLY A 418 17.47 16.11 -8.55
C GLY A 418 16.38 15.50 -7.65
N LEU A 419 16.06 14.21 -7.81
CA LEU A 419 15.04 13.55 -6.99
C LEU A 419 15.49 13.36 -5.55
N VAL A 420 16.79 13.26 -5.26
CA VAL A 420 17.29 13.06 -3.88
C VAL A 420 16.93 14.25 -2.98
N PHE A 421 16.80 15.46 -3.53
CA PHE A 421 16.36 16.64 -2.78
C PHE A 421 14.92 16.52 -2.26
N PHE A 422 14.13 15.56 -2.75
CA PHE A 422 12.83 15.26 -2.17
C PHE A 422 12.93 14.74 -0.73
N PHE A 423 14.07 14.16 -0.30
CA PHE A 423 14.29 13.88 1.13
C PHE A 423 14.26 15.16 1.97
N LEU A 424 14.87 16.25 1.47
CA LEU A 424 14.85 17.53 2.17
C LEU A 424 13.45 18.15 2.12
N ALA A 425 12.82 18.15 0.94
CA ALA A 425 11.46 18.66 0.79
C ALA A 425 10.46 17.90 1.69
N GLY A 426 10.60 16.57 1.77
CA GLY A 426 9.83 15.70 2.64
C GLY A 426 10.05 15.99 4.12
N ALA A 427 11.28 16.25 4.55
CA ALA A 427 11.56 16.65 5.93
C ALA A 427 10.97 18.03 6.28
N LEU A 428 11.02 18.98 5.34
CA LEU A 428 10.56 20.35 5.57
C LEU A 428 9.02 20.49 5.52
N ALA A 429 8.33 19.71 4.69
CA ALA A 429 6.88 19.84 4.52
C ALA A 429 6.07 19.66 5.83
N PRO A 430 6.32 18.64 6.68
CA PRO A 430 5.68 18.54 7.99
C PRO A 430 6.03 19.69 8.94
N VAL A 431 7.23 20.26 8.85
CA VAL A 431 7.64 21.40 9.68
C VAL A 431 6.83 22.63 9.31
N ILE A 432 6.82 22.97 8.01
CA ILE A 432 6.05 24.10 7.47
C ILE A 432 4.60 23.97 7.89
N THR A 433 4.03 22.78 7.70
CA THR A 433 2.62 22.52 8.00
C THR A 433 2.33 22.48 9.50
N TYR A 434 3.27 22.08 10.36
CA TYR A 434 3.14 22.16 11.81
C TYR A 434 3.11 23.61 12.32
N TYR A 435 3.90 24.50 11.72
CA TYR A 435 3.83 25.93 12.05
C TYR A 435 2.61 26.59 11.43
N LEU A 436 2.25 26.23 10.19
CA LEU A 436 1.04 26.72 9.55
C LEU A 436 -0.22 26.27 10.28
N THR A 437 -0.31 25.03 10.79
CA THR A 437 -1.47 24.57 11.58
C THR A 437 -1.68 25.33 12.88
N LYS A 438 -0.66 26.06 13.38
CA LYS A 438 -0.84 27.03 14.47
C LYS A 438 -1.51 28.34 14.04
N LEU A 439 -1.49 28.67 12.75
CA LEU A 439 -2.17 29.84 12.17
C LEU A 439 -3.45 29.47 11.37
N PHE A 440 -3.46 28.36 10.62
CA PHE A 440 -4.56 27.85 9.80
C PHE A 440 -4.44 26.32 9.58
N PRO A 441 -5.51 25.52 9.78
CA PRO A 441 -5.42 24.06 9.70
C PRO A 441 -5.58 23.51 8.28
N THR A 442 -4.50 23.14 7.56
CA THR A 442 -4.51 22.14 6.45
C THR A 442 -3.09 21.67 6.05
N ALA A 443 -2.90 20.37 5.73
CA ALA A 443 -1.66 19.85 5.14
C ALA A 443 -1.69 18.41 4.59
N ARG A 444 -0.98 18.20 3.44
CA ARG A 444 -1.14 17.21 2.33
C ARG A 444 -0.12 16.04 2.26
N GLY A 445 -0.41 14.98 1.47
CA GLY A 445 0.55 13.95 0.99
C GLY A 445 -0.06 12.74 0.22
N THR A 446 0.68 12.13 -0.74
CA THR A 446 0.35 10.93 -1.57
C THR A 446 1.51 9.92 -1.66
N GLY A 447 1.26 8.60 -1.86
CA GLY A 447 2.34 7.59 -1.85
C GLY A 447 2.21 6.27 -2.66
N PHE A 448 1.14 5.99 -3.42
CA PHE A 448 0.92 4.67 -4.08
C PHE A 448 1.01 4.64 -5.62
N ILE A 449 1.79 5.50 -6.28
CA ILE A 449 1.95 5.46 -7.75
C ILE A 449 3.40 5.14 -8.06
N PRO A 450 3.75 4.20 -8.97
CA PRO A 450 2.97 3.09 -9.53
C PRO A 450 2.77 1.93 -8.53
N PRO A 451 1.81 0.98 -8.73
CA PRO A 451 1.08 0.66 -9.96
C PRO A 451 -0.28 1.37 -10.18
N ALA A 452 -0.78 2.13 -9.20
CA ALA A 452 -2.04 2.86 -9.32
C ALA A 452 -1.92 4.04 -10.30
N SER A 453 -2.98 4.34 -11.04
CA SER A 453 -3.07 5.48 -11.98
C SER A 453 -4.12 6.50 -11.50
N ALA A 454 -4.34 7.59 -12.25
CA ALA A 454 -5.36 8.59 -11.89
C ALA A 454 -6.76 8.00 -11.75
N VAL A 455 -7.05 6.92 -12.48
CA VAL A 455 -8.34 6.21 -12.44
C VAL A 455 -8.58 5.55 -11.08
N ASN A 456 -7.54 5.34 -10.29
CA ASN A 456 -7.68 4.85 -8.92
C ASN A 456 -7.85 6.02 -7.93
N TYR A 457 -7.06 7.09 -8.09
CA TYR A 457 -7.04 8.21 -7.12
C TYR A 457 -8.23 9.17 -7.23
N VAL A 458 -8.66 9.48 -8.46
CA VAL A 458 -9.67 10.51 -8.68
C VAL A 458 -11.07 10.00 -8.30
N PRO A 459 -11.53 8.83 -8.75
CA PRO A 459 -12.79 8.26 -8.29
C PRO A 459 -12.79 7.99 -6.79
N TRP A 460 -11.68 7.52 -6.21
CA TRP A 460 -11.52 7.35 -4.77
C TRP A 460 -11.74 8.66 -4.01
N THR A 461 -11.13 9.76 -4.46
CA THR A 461 -11.29 11.09 -3.84
C THR A 461 -12.73 11.62 -3.99
N ILE A 462 -13.38 11.40 -5.13
CA ILE A 462 -14.76 11.85 -5.37
C ILE A 462 -15.75 11.08 -4.49
N VAL A 463 -15.65 9.75 -4.45
CA VAL A 463 -16.50 8.93 -3.58
C VAL A 463 -16.26 9.29 -2.11
N GLY A 464 -15.00 9.47 -1.73
CA GLY A 464 -14.60 9.99 -0.43
C GLY A 464 -15.29 11.31 -0.08
N PHE A 465 -15.25 12.30 -0.97
CA PHE A 465 -15.93 13.60 -0.78
C PHE A 465 -17.43 13.43 -0.53
N ILE A 466 -18.11 12.64 -1.38
CA ILE A 466 -19.55 12.46 -1.28
C ILE A 466 -19.92 11.82 0.06
N PHE A 467 -19.28 10.71 0.43
CA PHE A 467 -19.67 9.94 1.61
C PHE A 467 -19.10 10.51 2.92
N GLN A 468 -17.83 10.92 2.94
CA GLN A 468 -17.13 11.37 4.14
C GLN A 468 -17.30 12.85 4.44
N TYR A 469 -17.52 13.69 3.43
CA TYR A 469 -17.74 15.13 3.64
C TYR A 469 -19.23 15.49 3.55
N VAL A 470 -19.89 15.20 2.44
CA VAL A 470 -21.28 15.64 2.20
C VAL A 470 -22.28 14.85 3.06
N ILE A 471 -22.32 13.53 2.89
CA ILE A 471 -23.30 12.66 3.57
C ILE A 471 -23.04 12.64 5.09
N ARG A 472 -21.78 12.52 5.52
CA ARG A 472 -21.44 12.57 6.94
C ARG A 472 -21.89 13.86 7.63
N ARG A 473 -21.80 15.03 6.97
CA ARG A 473 -22.21 16.32 7.55
C ARG A 473 -23.72 16.57 7.46
N ARG A 474 -24.36 16.23 6.33
CA ARG A 474 -25.79 16.51 6.10
C ARG A 474 -26.71 15.41 6.65
N HIS A 475 -26.27 14.15 6.62
CA HIS A 475 -27.04 12.97 6.99
C HIS A 475 -26.22 12.01 7.87
N PHE A 476 -25.66 12.53 8.97
CA PHE A 476 -24.80 11.76 9.88
C PHE A 476 -25.42 10.45 10.37
N ALA A 477 -26.73 10.45 10.66
CA ALA A 477 -27.43 9.25 11.10
C ALA A 477 -27.43 8.12 10.05
N TRP A 478 -27.58 8.46 8.76
CA TRP A 478 -27.47 7.50 7.67
C TRP A 478 -26.03 7.00 7.54
N TRP A 479 -25.07 7.94 7.58
CA TRP A 479 -23.64 7.61 7.49
C TRP A 479 -23.21 6.65 8.60
N ALA A 480 -23.52 6.96 9.85
CA ALA A 480 -23.17 6.11 11.00
C ALA A 480 -23.86 4.73 10.96
N LYS A 481 -25.03 4.63 10.33
CA LYS A 481 -25.78 3.36 10.22
C LYS A 481 -25.30 2.48 9.07
N TYR A 482 -25.04 3.04 7.89
CA TYR A 482 -24.89 2.28 6.64
C TYR A 482 -23.55 2.43 5.94
N ASN A 483 -22.76 3.48 6.20
CA ASN A 483 -21.56 3.77 5.40
C ASN A 483 -20.53 2.62 5.43
N TYR A 484 -20.23 2.09 6.61
CA TYR A 484 -19.32 0.93 6.73
C TYR A 484 -19.92 -0.36 6.19
N VAL A 485 -21.26 -0.53 6.30
CA VAL A 485 -21.97 -1.68 5.72
C VAL A 485 -21.94 -1.61 4.19
N LEU A 486 -22.06 -0.41 3.60
CA LEU A 486 -21.95 -0.18 2.17
C LEU A 486 -20.57 -0.58 1.66
N SER A 487 -19.50 -0.17 2.34
CA SER A 487 -18.14 -0.58 1.97
C SER A 487 -18.00 -2.10 1.95
N ALA A 488 -18.41 -2.76 3.03
CA ALA A 488 -18.32 -4.21 3.13
C ALA A 488 -19.16 -4.93 2.06
N ALA A 489 -20.34 -4.40 1.73
CA ALA A 489 -21.21 -4.96 0.69
C ALA A 489 -20.60 -4.83 -0.70
N LEU A 490 -20.01 -3.67 -1.03
CA LEU A 490 -19.36 -3.44 -2.32
C LEU A 490 -18.09 -4.29 -2.47
N ASP A 491 -17.27 -4.41 -1.41
CA ASP A 491 -16.07 -5.25 -1.40
C ASP A 491 -16.43 -6.73 -1.61
N ALA A 492 -17.42 -7.24 -0.87
CA ALA A 492 -17.89 -8.62 -0.98
C ALA A 492 -18.54 -8.90 -2.34
N GLY A 493 -19.37 -7.97 -2.83
CA GLY A 493 -20.08 -8.14 -4.08
C GLY A 493 -19.14 -8.10 -5.30
N VAL A 494 -18.10 -7.28 -5.29
CA VAL A 494 -17.03 -7.35 -6.31
C VAL A 494 -16.30 -8.69 -6.25
N ALA A 495 -15.91 -9.17 -5.07
CA ALA A 495 -15.20 -10.45 -4.95
C ALA A 495 -16.01 -11.62 -5.54
N VAL A 496 -17.31 -11.68 -5.25
CA VAL A 496 -18.20 -12.70 -5.83
C VAL A 496 -18.42 -12.48 -7.33
N ALA A 497 -18.59 -11.23 -7.77
CA ALA A 497 -18.73 -10.89 -9.18
C ALA A 497 -17.50 -11.32 -10.00
N VAL A 498 -16.28 -11.16 -9.47
CA VAL A 498 -15.05 -11.61 -10.15
C VAL A 498 -15.08 -13.13 -10.36
N ILE A 499 -15.49 -13.91 -9.36
CA ILE A 499 -15.61 -15.38 -9.48
C ILE A 499 -16.64 -15.75 -10.55
N ILE A 500 -17.81 -15.11 -10.53
CA ILE A 500 -18.87 -15.35 -11.50
C ILE A 500 -18.41 -14.97 -12.91
N ILE A 501 -17.79 -13.80 -13.10
CA ILE A 501 -17.27 -13.36 -14.39
C ILE A 501 -16.19 -14.32 -14.89
N PHE A 502 -15.30 -14.77 -14.00
CA PHE A 502 -14.27 -15.73 -14.35
C PHE A 502 -14.89 -17.04 -14.88
N PHE A 503 -15.77 -17.69 -14.10
CA PHE A 503 -16.33 -18.99 -14.48
C PHE A 503 -17.41 -18.92 -15.58
N CYS A 504 -18.19 -17.84 -15.66
CA CYS A 504 -19.30 -17.72 -16.61
C CYS A 504 -18.93 -17.01 -17.91
N LEU A 505 -17.90 -16.15 -17.92
CA LEU A 505 -17.52 -15.38 -19.11
C LEU A 505 -16.09 -15.67 -19.57
N GLN A 506 -15.09 -15.56 -18.69
CA GLN A 506 -13.69 -15.69 -19.12
C GLN A 506 -13.27 -17.13 -19.41
N PHE A 507 -13.64 -18.07 -18.54
CA PHE A 507 -13.31 -19.48 -18.68
C PHE A 507 -13.92 -20.10 -19.94
N PRO A 508 -15.21 -19.87 -20.27
CA PRO A 508 -15.80 -20.40 -21.51
C PRO A 508 -15.21 -19.76 -22.77
N ASN A 509 -14.90 -18.46 -22.74
CA ASN A 509 -14.45 -17.71 -23.91
C ASN A 509 -13.02 -18.10 -24.38
N ASN A 510 -12.23 -18.75 -23.51
CA ASN A 510 -10.86 -19.21 -23.82
C ASN A 510 -10.75 -20.73 -24.10
N GLY A 511 -11.86 -21.44 -24.29
CA GLY A 511 -11.84 -22.80 -24.89
C GLY A 511 -12.45 -23.93 -24.06
N ASN A 512 -13.67 -23.75 -23.54
CA ASN A 512 -14.76 -24.76 -23.50
C ASN A 512 -16.04 -24.16 -22.90
#